data_AF-A0A969P2H0-F1
#
_entry.id   AF-A0A969P2H0-F1
#
_cell.length_a   1.000
_cell.length_b   1.000
_cell.length_c   1.000
_cell.angle_alpha   90.00
_cell.angle_beta   90.00
_cell.angle_gamma   90.00
#
_symmetry.space_group_name_H-M   'P 1'
#
loop_
_entity.id
_entity.type
_entity.pdbx_description
1 polymer ?
#
loop_
_entity_poly.entity_id
_entity_poly.type
_entity_poly.pdbx_seq_one_letter_code
_entity_poly.pdbx_strand_id
1 'polypeptide(L)'
;MLRRLPWPDILFVLLLLLLTGWFLSRAPVQRVQFYTLGSVDHLTARSFHPAETTAEGRGFRWTDGASTLLLQNQGFAPHRLQLTLKSGHPQQPAVTVEVRANGQTLAQMSVDQQTRQYTLLVPANQVAHGQK
;
A
#
# COMPACT_ATOMS: atom_id res chain seq x y z
N MET A 1 23.30 1.14 -47.83
CA MET A 1 23.76 -0.26 -47.84
C MET A 1 23.26 -0.95 -46.57
N LEU A 2 22.21 -1.77 -46.65
CA LEU A 2 21.80 -2.63 -45.53
C LEU A 2 22.69 -3.88 -45.53
N ARG A 3 23.51 -4.07 -44.50
CA ARG A 3 24.21 -5.34 -44.26
C ARG A 3 23.16 -6.40 -43.94
N ARG A 4 23.10 -7.45 -44.76
CA ARG A 4 22.27 -8.62 -44.46
C ARG A 4 22.79 -9.26 -43.18
N LEU A 5 21.98 -9.27 -42.13
CA LEU A 5 22.29 -10.02 -40.92
C LEU A 5 22.30 -11.52 -41.27
N PRO A 6 23.30 -12.29 -40.79
CA PRO A 6 23.32 -13.72 -41.01
C PRO A 6 22.15 -14.37 -40.25
N TRP A 7 21.53 -15.37 -40.87
CA TRP A 7 20.41 -16.14 -40.32
C TRP A 7 20.55 -16.61 -38.85
N PRO A 8 21.73 -17.09 -38.37
CA PRO A 8 21.87 -17.47 -36.96
C PRO A 8 21.58 -16.32 -35.98
N ASP A 9 21.92 -15.08 -36.33
CA ASP A 9 21.70 -13.93 -35.46
C ASP A 9 20.21 -13.62 -35.31
N ILE A 10 19.44 -13.77 -36.39
CA ILE A 10 17.98 -13.57 -36.37
C ILE A 10 17.30 -14.60 -35.47
N LEU A 11 17.69 -15.88 -35.58
CA LEU A 11 17.16 -16.95 -34.73
C LEU A 11 17.50 -16.73 -33.26
N PHE A 12 18.72 -16.28 -32.98
CA PHE A 12 19.16 -15.98 -31.63
C PHE A 12 18.37 -14.83 -31.00
N VAL A 13 18.12 -13.75 -31.75
CA VAL A 13 17.31 -12.61 -31.29
C VAL A 13 15.86 -13.04 -31.04
N LEU A 14 15.27 -13.85 -31.93
CA LEU A 14 13.93 -14.40 -31.75
C LEU A 14 13.82 -15.28 -30.50
N LEU A 15 14.82 -16.12 -30.24
CA LEU A 15 14.88 -16.95 -29.04
C LEU A 15 14.95 -16.09 -27.77
N LEU A 16 15.79 -15.05 -27.77
CA LEU A 16 15.87 -14.10 -26.66
C LEU A 16 14.54 -13.39 -26.40
N LEU A 17 13.84 -12.95 -27.45
CA LEU A 17 12.53 -12.31 -27.34
C LEU A 17 11.45 -13.28 -26.80
N LEU A 18 11.49 -14.55 -27.22
CA LEU A 18 10.60 -15.57 -26.69
C LEU A 18 10.86 -15.86 -25.20
N LEU A 19 12.13 -15.96 -24.81
CA LEU A 19 12.52 -16.20 -23.42
C LEU A 19 12.14 -15.02 -22.52
N THR A 20 12.33 -13.77 -22.96
CA THR A 20 11.92 -12.59 -22.19
C THR A 20 10.39 -12.49 -22.08
N GLY A 21 9.65 -12.73 -23.16
CA GLY A 21 8.19 -12.76 -23.15
C GLY A 21 7.65 -13.85 -22.20
N TRP A 22 8.22 -15.06 -22.28
CA TRP A 22 7.86 -16.15 -21.38
C TRP A 22 8.15 -15.82 -19.91
N PHE A 23 9.33 -15.26 -19.62
CA PHE A 23 9.71 -14.84 -18.27
C PHE A 23 8.75 -13.78 -17.71
N LEU A 24 8.46 -12.74 -18.50
CA LEU A 24 7.53 -11.66 -18.12
C LEU A 24 6.10 -12.17 -17.89
N SER A 25 5.66 -13.19 -18.63
CA SER A 25 4.34 -13.80 -18.43
C SER A 25 4.22 -14.60 -17.13
N ARG A 26 5.34 -15.10 -16.60
CA ARG A 26 5.37 -15.91 -15.36
C ARG A 26 5.74 -15.11 -14.12
N ALA A 27 6.38 -13.95 -14.27
CA ALA A 27 6.71 -13.11 -13.13
C ALA A 27 5.41 -12.65 -12.46
N PRO A 28 5.17 -12.99 -11.18
CA PRO A 28 4.01 -12.48 -10.47
C PRO A 28 4.10 -10.96 -10.44
N VAL A 29 3.09 -10.28 -10.97
CA VAL A 29 2.98 -8.82 -10.87
C VAL A 29 3.07 -8.49 -9.38
N GLN A 30 4.20 -7.92 -8.96
CA GLN A 30 4.40 -7.49 -7.58
C GLN A 30 3.42 -6.36 -7.29
N ARG A 31 2.22 -6.71 -6.81
CA ARG A 31 1.20 -5.75 -6.36
C ARG A 31 1.56 -5.12 -5.01
N VAL A 32 2.58 -5.65 -4.33
CA VAL A 32 3.02 -5.19 -3.03
C VAL A 32 4.34 -4.45 -3.21
N GLN A 33 4.27 -3.12 -3.15
CA GLN A 33 5.45 -2.26 -3.11
C GLN A 33 5.81 -2.03 -1.64
N PHE A 34 7.01 -2.46 -1.24
CA PHE A 34 7.58 -2.17 0.07
C PHE A 34 8.23 -0.78 0.02
N TYR A 35 7.84 0.10 0.94
CA TYR A 35 8.42 1.43 1.05
C TYR A 35 9.05 1.61 2.42
N THR A 36 10.34 1.91 2.44
CA THR A 36 11.07 2.37 3.62
C THR A 36 11.02 3.89 3.65
N LEU A 37 10.15 4.45 4.51
CA LEU A 37 10.27 5.84 4.92
C LEU A 37 11.36 5.90 5.98
N GLY A 38 12.35 6.78 5.81
CA GLY A 38 13.46 6.93 6.75
C GLY A 38 12.99 7.07 8.19
N SER A 39 13.11 5.97 8.95
CA SER A 39 13.16 5.81 10.40
C SER A 39 12.83 4.35 10.72
N VAL A 40 13.74 3.43 10.44
CA VAL A 40 13.82 2.00 10.89
C VAL A 40 12.59 1.08 10.73
N ASP A 41 11.40 1.59 10.43
CA ASP A 41 10.14 0.87 10.46
C ASP A 41 9.62 0.64 9.04
N HIS A 42 9.51 -0.64 8.67
CA HIS A 42 8.90 -1.09 7.43
C HIS A 42 7.37 -1.08 7.57
N LEU A 43 6.74 0.08 7.48
CA LEU A 43 5.29 0.15 7.37
C LEU A 43 4.86 -0.37 5.99
N THR A 44 4.15 -1.49 5.96
CA THR A 44 3.66 -2.08 4.71
C THR A 44 2.20 -1.75 4.50
N ALA A 45 1.89 -1.02 3.44
CA ALA A 45 0.54 -0.65 3.05
C ALA A 45 0.05 -1.54 1.90
N ARG A 46 -1.15 -2.13 2.03
CA ARG A 46 -1.80 -2.94 0.99
C ARG A 46 -3.12 -2.29 0.57
N SER A 47 -3.41 -2.35 -0.73
CA SER A 47 -4.63 -1.77 -1.33
C SER A 47 -4.75 -0.25 -1.14
N PHE A 48 -3.61 0.45 -1.14
CA PHE A 48 -3.53 1.90 -1.25
C PHE A 48 -3.02 2.26 -2.65
N HIS A 49 -3.51 3.38 -3.17
CA HIS A 49 -2.88 4.03 -4.31
C HIS A 49 -1.46 4.50 -3.93
N PRO A 50 -0.59 4.76 -4.94
CA PRO A 50 0.75 5.31 -4.71
C PRO A 50 0.71 6.57 -3.83
N ALA A 51 1.82 6.84 -3.14
CA ALA A 51 1.93 8.06 -2.34
C ALA A 51 1.87 9.30 -3.24
N GLU A 52 1.07 10.27 -2.83
CA GLU A 52 0.92 11.56 -3.47
C GLU A 52 1.30 12.67 -2.49
N THR A 53 1.55 13.86 -3.02
CA THR A 53 1.98 15.02 -2.23
C THR A 53 1.04 16.18 -2.54
N THR A 54 0.55 16.86 -1.50
CA THR A 54 -0.27 18.07 -1.67
C THR A 54 0.58 19.24 -2.17
N ALA A 55 -0.06 20.33 -2.61
CA ALA A 55 0.64 21.55 -3.01
C ALA A 55 1.53 22.13 -1.89
N GLU A 56 1.17 21.89 -0.63
CA GLU A 56 1.91 22.30 0.57
C GLU A 56 3.02 21.31 0.97
N GLY A 57 3.29 20.28 0.15
CA GLY A 57 4.37 19.31 0.41
C GLY A 57 4.00 18.19 1.39
N ARG A 58 2.71 18.03 1.75
CA ARG A 58 2.29 16.96 2.67
C ARG A 58 2.05 15.66 1.91
N GLY A 59 2.74 14.59 2.32
CA GLY A 59 2.51 13.25 1.77
C GLY A 59 1.19 12.64 2.26
N PHE A 60 0.46 12.00 1.35
CA PHE A 60 -0.76 11.24 1.67
C PHE A 60 -0.89 10.00 0.78
N ARG A 61 -1.78 9.10 1.19
CA ARG A 61 -2.22 7.94 0.40
C ARG A 61 -3.74 7.84 0.50
N TRP A 62 -4.36 7.30 -0.53
CA TRP A 62 -5.79 7.10 -0.58
C TRP A 62 -6.15 5.70 -1.05
N THR A 63 -7.38 5.29 -0.80
CA THR A 63 -7.97 4.00 -1.19
C THR A 63 -9.43 4.23 -1.52
N ASP A 64 -9.98 3.41 -2.42
CA ASP A 64 -11.38 3.38 -2.81
C ASP A 64 -12.19 2.34 -2.02
N GLY A 65 -11.56 1.59 -1.11
CA GLY A 65 -12.21 0.53 -0.36
C GLY A 65 -11.40 0.02 0.82
N ALA A 66 -11.43 -1.31 1.01
CA ALA A 66 -10.74 -1.94 2.13
C ALA A 66 -9.22 -1.94 1.91
N SER A 67 -8.49 -1.46 2.92
CA SER A 67 -7.03 -1.39 2.90
C SER A 67 -6.44 -1.89 4.21
N THR A 68 -5.15 -2.20 4.18
CA THR A 68 -4.46 -2.77 5.34
C THR A 68 -3.11 -2.10 5.54
N LEU A 69 -2.85 -1.68 6.76
CA LEU A 69 -1.56 -1.18 7.21
C LEU A 69 -0.96 -2.23 8.15
N LEU A 70 0.22 -2.72 7.81
CA LEU A 70 1.03 -3.56 8.68
C LEU A 70 1.98 -2.66 9.44
N LEU A 71 1.75 -2.56 10.74
CA LEU A 71 2.58 -1.84 11.69
C LEU A 71 3.54 -2.82 12.34
N GLN A 72 4.77 -2.38 12.62
CA GLN A 72 5.69 -3.20 13.40
C GLN A 72 5.22 -3.28 14.86
N ASN A 73 5.53 -4.39 15.51
CA ASN A 73 5.25 -4.56 16.93
C ASN A 73 6.17 -3.63 17.73
N GLN A 74 5.60 -2.64 18.42
CA GLN A 74 6.35 -1.68 19.26
C GLN A 74 6.34 -2.06 20.76
N GLY A 75 5.88 -3.27 21.11
CA GLY A 75 5.97 -3.82 22.47
C GLY A 75 4.66 -4.45 22.96
N PHE A 76 4.59 -4.69 24.28
CA PHE A 76 3.45 -5.37 24.92
C PHE A 76 2.51 -4.43 25.68
N ALA A 77 2.69 -3.11 25.54
CA ALA A 77 1.80 -2.12 26.16
C ALA A 77 0.59 -1.81 25.26
N PRO A 78 -0.48 -1.18 25.76
CA PRO A 78 -1.47 -0.55 24.91
C PRO A 78 -0.81 0.50 24.01
N HIS A 79 -1.19 0.52 22.74
CA HIS A 79 -0.63 1.45 21.75
C HIS A 79 -1.63 2.56 21.43
N ARG A 80 -1.10 3.71 21.01
CA ARG A 80 -1.90 4.83 20.52
C ARG A 80 -1.74 4.94 19.01
N LEU A 81 -2.80 4.62 18.27
CA LEU A 81 -2.85 4.80 16.83
C LEU A 81 -3.44 6.17 16.50
N GLN A 82 -2.64 7.02 15.87
CA GLN A 82 -3.09 8.34 15.39
C GLN A 82 -3.35 8.27 13.90
N LEU A 83 -4.58 8.59 13.50
CA LEU A 83 -5.02 8.59 12.10
C LEU A 83 -5.44 10.00 11.71
N THR A 84 -5.04 10.45 10.53
CA THR A 84 -5.58 11.66 9.90
C THR A 84 -6.34 11.22 8.66
N LEU A 85 -7.67 11.37 8.68
CA LEU A 85 -8.55 10.90 7.61
C LEU A 85 -9.31 12.08 7.00
N LYS A 86 -9.61 11.94 5.71
CA LYS A 86 -10.43 12.86 4.91
C LYS A 86 -11.09 12.05 3.80
N SER A 87 -12.37 12.29 3.49
CA SER A 87 -13.00 11.66 2.33
C SER A 87 -12.52 12.28 1.01
N GLY A 88 -12.44 11.47 -0.04
CA GLY A 88 -11.74 11.80 -1.28
C GLY A 88 -12.43 12.82 -2.19
N HIS A 89 -13.76 12.97 -2.13
CA HIS A 89 -14.50 13.77 -3.11
C HIS A 89 -15.36 14.88 -2.49
N PRO A 90 -15.18 16.15 -2.91
CA PRO A 90 -15.93 17.31 -2.39
C PRO A 90 -17.44 17.28 -2.63
N GLN A 91 -17.91 16.44 -3.56
CA GLN A 91 -19.35 16.26 -3.80
C GLN A 91 -19.89 14.91 -3.31
N GLN A 92 -19.08 14.07 -2.67
CA GLN A 92 -19.56 12.80 -2.11
C GLN A 92 -19.98 12.97 -0.65
N PRO A 93 -21.00 12.21 -0.20
CA PRO A 93 -21.41 12.19 1.20
C PRO A 93 -20.28 11.64 2.09
N ALA A 94 -20.41 11.87 3.39
CA ALA A 94 -19.50 11.28 4.37
C ALA A 94 -19.48 9.74 4.23
N VAL A 95 -18.30 9.16 4.36
CA VAL A 95 -18.09 7.71 4.24
C VAL A 95 -17.94 7.09 5.61
N THR A 96 -18.54 5.92 5.82
CA THR A 96 -18.33 5.18 7.06
C THR A 96 -17.03 4.40 6.96
N VAL A 97 -16.08 4.71 7.84
CA VAL A 97 -14.80 4.02 7.96
C VAL A 97 -14.83 3.13 9.18
N GLU A 98 -14.53 1.85 8.97
CA GLU A 98 -14.32 0.90 10.05
C GLU A 98 -12.83 0.62 10.20
N VAL A 99 -12.29 0.88 11.39
CA VAL A 99 -10.89 0.58 11.72
C VAL A 99 -10.84 -0.71 12.52
N ARG A 100 -10.11 -1.69 12.00
CA ARG A 100 -9.88 -2.99 12.64
C ARG A 100 -8.40 -3.19 12.94
N ALA A 101 -8.10 -3.86 14.05
CA ALA A 101 -6.78 -4.40 14.35
C ALA A 101 -6.92 -5.91 14.55
N ASN A 102 -6.13 -6.71 13.81
CA ASN A 102 -6.14 -8.18 13.86
C ASN A 102 -7.55 -8.80 13.85
N GLY A 103 -8.44 -8.26 13.01
CA GLY A 103 -9.81 -8.73 12.84
C GLY A 103 -10.82 -8.17 13.85
N GLN A 104 -10.39 -7.52 14.93
CA GLN A 104 -11.30 -6.86 15.89
C GLN A 104 -11.57 -5.40 15.48
N THR A 105 -12.84 -5.01 15.44
CA THR A 105 -13.26 -3.62 15.26
C THR A 105 -12.83 -2.77 16.45
N LEU A 106 -12.01 -1.75 16.17
CA LEU A 106 -11.59 -0.75 17.16
C LEU A 106 -12.52 0.45 17.16
N ALA A 107 -12.96 0.89 15.98
CA ALA A 107 -13.84 2.03 15.83
C ALA A 107 -14.60 1.98 14.50
N GLN A 108 -15.79 2.57 14.51
CA GLN A 108 -16.56 2.88 13.31
C GLN A 108 -16.88 4.38 13.34
N MET A 109 -16.50 5.11 12.30
CA MET A 109 -16.57 6.57 12.27
C MET A 109 -17.07 7.07 10.92
N SER A 110 -17.85 8.15 10.94
CA SER A 110 -18.24 8.86 9.72
C SER A 110 -17.15 9.89 9.39
N VAL A 111 -16.51 9.72 8.24
CA VAL A 111 -15.45 10.61 7.74
C VAL A 111 -16.02 11.47 6.63
N ASP A 112 -16.07 12.77 6.87
CA ASP A 112 -16.48 13.76 5.90
C ASP A 112 -15.27 14.33 5.13
N GLN A 113 -15.51 15.41 4.40
CA GLN A 113 -14.51 16.07 3.57
C GLN A 113 -13.55 16.93 4.38
N GLN A 114 -13.79 17.12 5.67
CA GLN A 114 -12.87 17.85 6.52
C GLN A 114 -11.79 16.89 7.00
N THR A 115 -10.54 17.35 6.97
CA THR A 115 -9.44 16.61 7.57
C THR A 115 -9.69 16.49 9.08
N ARG A 116 -9.87 15.26 9.56
CA ARG A 116 -10.09 14.98 10.98
C ARG A 116 -8.98 14.07 11.51
N GLN A 117 -8.57 14.34 12.74
CA GLN A 117 -7.61 13.53 13.47
C GLN A 117 -8.33 12.63 14.46
N TYR A 118 -8.00 11.34 14.43
CA TYR A 118 -8.55 10.32 15.31
C TYR A 118 -7.41 9.70 16.11
N THR A 119 -7.66 9.51 17.40
CA THR A 119 -6.75 8.79 18.28
C THR A 119 -7.46 7.55 18.78
N LEU A 120 -6.93 6.38 18.42
CA LEU A 120 -7.47 5.08 18.82
C LEU A 120 -6.50 4.44 19.80
N LEU A 121 -7.04 3.91 20.90
CA LEU A 121 -6.29 3.05 21.80
C LEU A 121 -6.38 1.61 21.28
N VAL A 122 -5.24 1.03 20.96
CA VAL A 122 -5.13 -0.36 20.52
C VAL A 122 -4.69 -1.19 21.71
N PRO A 123 -5.53 -2.12 22.20
CA PRO A 123 -5.17 -3.00 23.30
C PRO A 123 -3.89 -3.82 23.00
N ALA A 124 -3.08 -4.08 24.02
CA ALA A 124 -1.82 -4.81 23.88
C ALA A 124 -1.96 -6.19 23.21
N ASN A 125 -3.01 -6.93 23.56
CA ASN A 125 -3.31 -8.25 22.98
C ASN A 125 -3.61 -8.19 21.48
N GLN A 126 -3.98 -7.02 20.96
CA GLN A 126 -4.22 -6.78 19.53
C GLN A 126 -2.96 -6.35 18.78
N VAL A 127 -1.82 -6.18 19.44
CA VAL A 127 -0.55 -5.80 18.78
C VAL A 127 0.50 -6.93 18.87
N ALA A 128 0.43 -7.76 19.93
CA ALA A 128 1.40 -8.81 20.20
C ALA A 128 1.46 -9.93 19.15
N HIS A 129 0.39 -10.14 18.36
CA HIS A 129 0.27 -11.23 17.41
C HIS A 129 0.11 -10.73 15.98
N GLY A 130 1.18 -10.20 15.39
CA GLY A 130 1.26 -10.13 13.93
C GLY A 130 1.22 -11.56 13.39
N GLN A 131 0.07 -12.00 12.87
CA GLN A 131 -0.02 -13.32 12.23
C GLN A 131 0.99 -13.34 11.08
N LYS A 132 1.97 -14.25 11.16
CA LYS A 132 2.92 -14.54 10.09
C LYS A 132 2.20 -15.13 8.88
#